data_AF-A0A7C3HHH9-F1
#
_entry.id   AF-A0A7C3HHH9-F1
#
_cell.length_a   1.000
_cell.length_b   1.000
_cell.length_c   1.000
_cell.angle_alpha   90.00
_cell.angle_beta   90.00
_cell.angle_gamma   90.00
#
_symmetry.space_group_name_H-M   'P 1'
#
loop_
_entity.id
_entity.type
_entity.pdbx_description
1 polymer ?
#
loop_
_entity_poly.entity_id
_entity_poly.type
_entity_poly.pdbx_seq_one_letter_code
_entity_poly.pdbx_strand_id
1 'polypeptide(L)'
;MGQEKLLQKAVLSVLKPLVRILLRNNIPFGAFSEMARQAYVKVATQDFQVEGRKQSNSRISTITGLSRKEVKRLQDLEESTDSRLTEKYNRAARVVYGWVHDQDYQNNKGKSKVLKFETGEFSFSSLVKKYSGDIPPRAILDELERVGVVERDDKGFIRLLSRAYIPKSGINEKIEYLGTDVAALLYTMDRNIYEENKSKFFQRKVYYDNLPVEVIGELQKMIAKNSQE
;
A
#
# COMPACT_ATOMS: atom_id res chain seq x y z
N MET A 1 35.07 -4.94 -10.62
CA MET A 1 34.80 -3.47 -10.59
C MET A 1 33.74 -2.99 -11.59
N GLY A 2 33.47 -3.69 -12.71
CA GLY A 2 32.44 -3.29 -13.69
C GLY A 2 30.98 -3.60 -13.27
N GLN A 3 30.70 -4.82 -12.80
CA GLN A 3 29.33 -5.26 -12.46
C GLN A 3 28.72 -4.51 -11.27
N GLU A 4 29.50 -4.25 -10.21
CA GLU A 4 29.02 -3.51 -9.03
C GLU A 4 28.60 -2.07 -9.40
N LYS A 5 29.41 -1.37 -10.21
CA LYS A 5 29.07 -0.02 -10.70
C LYS A 5 27.84 -0.04 -11.60
N LEU A 6 27.69 -1.08 -12.43
CA LEU A 6 26.49 -1.25 -13.27
C LEU A 6 25.23 -1.48 -12.41
N LEU A 7 25.34 -2.32 -11.38
CA LEU A 7 24.25 -2.57 -10.44
C LEU A 7 23.87 -1.30 -9.68
N GLN A 8 24.83 -0.55 -9.15
CA GLN A 8 24.57 0.74 -8.50
C GLN A 8 23.83 1.72 -9.42
N LYS A 9 24.27 1.84 -10.69
CA LYS A 9 23.61 2.70 -11.68
C LYS A 9 22.19 2.23 -11.99
N ALA A 10 21.98 0.92 -12.13
CA ALA A 10 20.66 0.34 -12.40
C ALA A 10 19.71 0.57 -11.21
N VAL A 11 20.16 0.29 -9.99
CA VAL A 11 19.40 0.52 -8.75
C VAL A 11 19.04 2.00 -8.61
N LEU A 12 19.98 2.92 -8.82
CA LEU A 12 19.69 4.36 -8.78
C LEU A 12 18.63 4.78 -9.82
N SER A 13 18.59 4.11 -10.98
CA SER A 13 17.60 4.40 -12.03
C SER A 13 16.18 3.96 -11.63
N VAL A 14 16.07 2.92 -10.80
CA VAL A 14 14.79 2.45 -10.22
C VAL A 14 14.40 3.27 -8.98
N LEU A 15 15.37 3.59 -8.12
CA LEU A 15 15.12 4.36 -6.90
C LEU A 15 14.63 5.78 -7.18
N LYS A 16 15.16 6.46 -8.21
CA LYS A 16 14.74 7.83 -8.55
C LYS A 16 13.22 8.00 -8.76
N PRO A 17 12.55 7.24 -9.64
CA PRO A 17 11.11 7.33 -9.80
C PRO A 17 10.34 6.87 -8.56
N LEU A 18 10.80 5.83 -7.85
CA LEU A 18 10.19 5.40 -6.59
C LEU A 18 10.22 6.51 -5.54
N VAL A 19 11.40 7.10 -5.28
CA VAL A 19 11.57 8.21 -4.33
C VAL A 19 10.71 9.41 -4.71
N ARG A 20 10.53 9.70 -6.01
CA ARG A 20 9.60 10.75 -6.45
C ARG A 20 8.16 10.46 -6.00
N ILE A 21 7.70 9.21 -6.10
CA ILE A 21 6.37 8.80 -5.62
C ILE A 21 6.29 8.93 -4.10
N LEU A 22 7.32 8.49 -3.38
CA LEU A 22 7.40 8.61 -1.91
C LEU A 22 7.30 10.06 -1.44
N LEU A 23 8.07 10.97 -2.06
CA LEU A 23 8.05 12.40 -1.73
C LEU A 23 6.70 13.04 -2.04
N ARG A 24 6.04 12.66 -3.14
CA ARG A 24 4.67 13.12 -3.45
C ARG A 24 3.63 12.68 -2.41
N ASN A 25 3.91 11.60 -1.69
CA ASN A 25 3.07 11.08 -0.60
C ASN A 25 3.61 11.46 0.79
N ASN A 26 4.50 12.46 0.87
CA ASN A 26 5.09 12.95 2.12
C ASN A 26 5.82 11.87 2.94
N ILE A 27 6.39 10.85 2.28
CA ILE A 27 7.18 9.82 2.93
C ILE A 27 8.64 10.32 3.03
N PRO A 28 9.16 10.58 4.25
CA PRO A 28 10.53 11.04 4.42
C PRO A 28 11.54 9.88 4.26
N PHE A 29 12.81 10.23 4.04
CA PHE A 29 13.90 9.25 3.91
C PHE A 29 13.97 8.27 5.08
N GLY A 30 13.75 8.73 6.32
CA GLY A 30 13.76 7.86 7.50
C GLY A 30 12.72 6.72 7.41
N ALA A 31 11.50 7.03 6.98
CA ALA A 31 10.43 6.05 6.80
C ALA A 31 10.75 5.07 5.65
N PHE A 32 11.27 5.57 4.53
CA PHE A 32 11.74 4.71 3.45
C PHE A 32 12.89 3.79 3.89
N SER A 33 13.83 4.32 4.66
CA SER A 33 14.98 3.58 5.18
C SER A 33 14.53 2.44 6.11
N GLU A 34 13.49 2.66 6.91
CA GLU A 34 12.86 1.61 7.72
C GLU A 34 12.21 0.51 6.84
N MET A 35 11.44 0.89 5.81
CA MET A 35 10.86 -0.07 4.86
C MET A 35 11.94 -0.88 4.13
N ALA A 36 13.04 -0.23 3.73
CA ALA A 36 14.17 -0.90 3.12
C ALA A 36 14.82 -1.89 4.10
N ARG A 37 15.06 -1.50 5.36
CA ARG A 37 15.59 -2.41 6.38
C ARG A 37 14.69 -3.64 6.58
N GLN A 38 13.37 -3.44 6.64
CA GLN A 38 12.40 -4.53 6.72
C GLN A 38 12.53 -5.48 5.52
N ALA A 39 12.58 -4.95 4.30
CA ALA A 39 12.75 -5.74 3.09
C ALA A 39 14.06 -6.56 3.10
N TYR A 40 15.18 -5.98 3.53
CA TYR A 40 16.46 -6.70 3.67
C TYR A 40 16.36 -7.87 4.65
N VAL A 41 15.76 -7.65 5.83
CA VAL A 41 15.57 -8.71 6.83
C VAL A 41 14.65 -9.82 6.30
N LYS A 42 13.55 -9.45 5.65
CA LYS A 42 12.56 -10.40 5.10
C LYS A 42 13.19 -11.30 4.03
N VAL A 43 13.83 -10.70 3.02
CA VAL A 43 14.50 -11.42 1.94
C VAL A 43 15.62 -12.31 2.48
N ALA A 44 16.46 -11.80 3.40
CA ALA A 44 17.52 -12.61 4.01
C ALA A 44 16.98 -13.78 4.86
N THR A 45 15.78 -13.63 5.44
CA THR A 45 15.12 -14.67 6.24
C THR A 45 14.44 -15.72 5.36
N GLN A 46 13.82 -15.32 4.25
CA GLN A 46 12.97 -16.18 3.41
C GLN A 46 13.76 -16.83 2.26
N ASP A 47 14.59 -16.05 1.56
CA ASP A 47 15.15 -16.46 0.26
C ASP A 47 16.60 -16.96 0.37
N PHE A 48 17.32 -16.54 1.41
CA PHE A 48 18.72 -16.93 1.63
C PHE A 48 18.87 -18.03 2.69
N GLN A 49 17.86 -18.89 2.86
CA GLN A 49 17.92 -20.01 3.81
C GLN A 49 19.01 -21.03 3.42
N VAL A 50 19.47 -21.80 4.41
CA VAL A 50 20.38 -22.94 4.17
C VAL A 50 19.56 -24.20 4.43
N GLU A 51 19.64 -25.17 3.53
CA GLU A 51 18.90 -26.43 3.68
C GLU A 51 19.09 -27.04 5.08
N GLY A 52 17.97 -27.37 5.71
CA GLY A 52 17.94 -28.02 7.02
C GLY A 52 18.20 -27.12 8.23
N ARG A 53 18.35 -25.79 8.10
CA ARG A 53 18.53 -24.89 9.26
C ARG A 53 17.71 -23.60 9.18
N LYS A 54 16.97 -23.30 10.26
CA LYS A 54 16.39 -21.97 10.47
C LYS A 54 17.51 -20.91 10.49
N GLN A 55 17.22 -19.77 9.88
CA GLN A 55 18.14 -18.63 9.87
C GLN A 55 18.25 -18.00 11.26
N SER A 56 19.46 -17.90 11.78
CA SER A 56 19.71 -17.19 13.04
C SER A 56 19.84 -15.68 12.79
N ASN A 57 19.46 -14.87 13.78
CA ASN A 57 19.60 -13.41 13.72
C ASN A 57 21.06 -12.98 13.45
N SER A 58 22.02 -13.80 13.88
CA SER A 58 23.44 -13.63 13.60
C SER A 58 23.76 -13.71 12.10
N ARG A 59 23.21 -14.71 11.39
CA ARG A 59 23.45 -14.88 9.96
C ARG A 59 22.74 -13.80 9.14
N ILE A 60 21.50 -13.48 9.51
CA ILE A 60 20.73 -12.39 8.88
C ILE A 60 21.49 -11.07 9.03
N SER A 61 22.04 -10.79 10.22
CA SER A 61 22.88 -9.61 10.48
C SER A 61 24.12 -9.58 9.57
N THR A 62 24.81 -10.72 9.39
CA THR A 62 25.97 -10.82 8.49
C THR A 62 25.61 -10.52 7.03
N ILE A 63 24.51 -11.07 6.52
CA ILE A 63 24.12 -10.92 5.10
C ILE A 63 23.60 -9.51 4.81
N THR A 64 22.79 -8.97 5.72
CA THR A 64 22.14 -7.66 5.53
C THR A 64 23.04 -6.48 5.91
N GLY A 65 24.09 -6.71 6.70
CA GLY A 65 24.89 -5.66 7.33
C GLY A 65 24.17 -4.92 8.46
N LEU A 66 22.96 -5.32 8.84
CA LEU A 66 22.20 -4.73 9.95
C LEU A 66 22.65 -5.30 11.29
N SER A 67 22.46 -4.55 12.37
CA SER A 67 22.76 -5.05 13.71
C SER A 67 21.80 -6.17 14.13
N ARG A 68 22.26 -7.12 14.97
CA ARG A 68 21.39 -8.19 15.50
C ARG A 68 20.18 -7.67 16.26
N LYS A 69 20.35 -6.54 16.98
CA LYS A 69 19.25 -5.87 17.71
C LYS A 69 18.18 -5.38 16.72
N GLU A 70 18.61 -4.81 15.61
CA GLU A 70 17.73 -4.29 14.57
C GLU A 70 17.00 -5.42 13.84
N VAL A 71 17.72 -6.49 13.48
CA VAL A 71 17.11 -7.70 12.90
C VAL A 71 16.00 -8.24 13.81
N LYS A 72 16.29 -8.40 15.10
CA LYS A 72 15.29 -8.89 16.06
C LYS A 72 14.06 -7.95 16.13
N ARG A 73 14.30 -6.64 16.29
CA ARG A 73 13.21 -5.64 16.34
C ARG A 73 12.30 -5.73 15.12
N LEU A 74 12.86 -5.88 13.94
CA LEU A 74 12.10 -5.93 12.68
C LEU A 74 11.33 -7.23 12.52
N GLN A 75 11.86 -8.36 12.96
CA GLN A 75 11.14 -9.64 12.99
C GLN A 75 9.96 -9.60 13.98
N ASP A 76 10.15 -9.03 15.17
CA ASP A 76 9.09 -8.91 16.18
C ASP A 76 7.95 -7.97 15.73
N LEU A 77 8.24 -6.97 14.87
CA LEU A 77 7.24 -6.02 14.34
C LEU A 77 6.33 -6.62 13.28
N GLU A 78 6.86 -7.49 12.42
CA GLU A 78 6.13 -8.11 11.29
C GLU A 78 4.98 -9.00 11.80
N GLU A 79 5.21 -9.76 12.87
CA GLU A 79 4.18 -10.60 13.52
C GLU A 79 2.98 -9.80 14.05
N SER A 80 3.14 -8.49 14.31
CA SER A 80 2.14 -7.65 14.98
C SER A 80 1.31 -6.75 14.05
N THR A 81 1.79 -6.46 12.82
CA THR A 81 1.28 -5.35 11.99
C THR A 81 0.37 -5.81 10.85
N ASP A 82 0.67 -6.93 10.18
CA ASP A 82 -0.01 -7.36 8.95
C ASP A 82 -1.47 -7.81 9.17
N SER A 83 -1.79 -8.38 10.33
CA SER A 83 -3.15 -8.85 10.65
C SER A 83 -4.08 -7.72 11.09
N ARG A 84 -3.58 -6.75 11.86
CA ARG A 84 -4.41 -5.74 12.54
C ARG A 84 -4.81 -4.57 11.65
N LEU A 85 -3.93 -4.12 10.76
CA LEU A 85 -4.22 -2.97 9.89
C LEU A 85 -5.23 -3.31 8.79
N THR A 86 -5.03 -4.45 8.13
CA THR A 86 -5.93 -4.98 7.09
C THR A 86 -7.33 -5.23 7.64
N GLU A 87 -7.42 -5.77 8.86
CA GLU A 87 -8.68 -6.02 9.52
C GLU A 87 -9.40 -4.73 9.95
N LYS A 88 -8.67 -3.74 10.47
CA LYS A 88 -9.23 -2.43 10.86
C LYS A 88 -9.74 -1.66 9.64
N TYR A 89 -9.03 -1.70 8.52
CA TYR A 89 -9.44 -1.10 7.25
C TYR A 89 -10.77 -1.68 6.74
N ASN A 90 -10.88 -3.01 6.70
CA ASN A 90 -12.09 -3.70 6.27
C ASN A 90 -13.29 -3.38 7.17
N ARG A 91 -13.06 -3.17 8.47
CA ARG A 91 -14.11 -2.78 9.43
C ARG A 91 -14.60 -1.34 9.20
N ALA A 92 -13.69 -0.39 8.96
CA ALA A 92 -14.06 1.00 8.66
C ALA A 92 -14.88 1.12 7.36
N ALA A 93 -14.52 0.36 6.33
CA ALA A 93 -15.27 0.31 5.07
C ALA A 93 -16.72 -0.16 5.27
N ARG A 94 -16.95 -1.20 6.10
CA ARG A 94 -18.30 -1.68 6.43
C ARG A 94 -19.16 -0.65 7.16
N VAL A 95 -18.56 0.13 8.05
CA VAL A 95 -19.27 1.20 8.77
C VAL A 95 -19.79 2.26 7.80
N VAL A 96 -18.97 2.67 6.83
CA VAL A 96 -19.40 3.63 5.81
C VAL A 96 -20.45 3.03 4.88
N TYR A 97 -20.30 1.76 4.50
CA TYR A 97 -21.33 1.05 3.73
C TYR A 97 -22.68 1.09 4.45
N GLY A 98 -22.71 0.74 5.74
CA GLY A 98 -23.90 0.82 6.58
C GLY A 98 -24.48 2.24 6.62
N TRP A 99 -23.63 3.26 6.82
CA TRP A 99 -24.08 4.65 6.87
C TRP A 99 -24.74 5.13 5.57
N VAL A 100 -24.34 4.55 4.44
CA VAL A 100 -24.83 4.94 3.11
C VAL A 100 -26.10 4.18 2.75
N HIS A 101 -26.25 2.92 3.16
CA HIS A 101 -27.30 2.02 2.65
C HIS A 101 -28.37 1.65 3.68
N ASP A 102 -28.11 1.85 4.97
CA ASP A 102 -29.06 1.54 6.03
C ASP A 102 -30.07 2.68 6.22
N GLN A 103 -31.36 2.37 6.11
CA GLN A 103 -32.45 3.34 6.23
C GLN A 103 -32.46 4.03 7.60
N ASP A 104 -32.04 3.31 8.65
CA ASP A 104 -31.88 3.84 10.01
C ASP A 104 -30.90 5.02 10.07
N TYR A 105 -29.93 5.05 9.16
CA TYR A 105 -28.89 6.06 9.06
C TYR A 105 -29.05 6.97 7.84
N GLN A 106 -30.21 6.95 7.18
CA GLN A 106 -30.57 7.87 6.09
C GLN A 106 -31.68 8.84 6.51
N ASN A 107 -31.61 10.08 6.05
CA ASN A 107 -32.69 11.04 6.19
C ASN A 107 -33.82 10.74 5.19
N ASN A 108 -34.95 11.46 5.34
CA ASN A 108 -36.15 11.31 4.50
C ASN A 108 -35.92 11.56 3.00
N LYS A 109 -34.73 12.01 2.60
CA LYS A 109 -34.30 12.23 1.20
C LYS A 109 -33.29 11.20 0.71
N GLY A 110 -33.11 10.08 1.43
CA GLY A 110 -32.14 9.03 1.11
C GLY A 110 -30.68 9.49 1.20
N LYS A 111 -30.37 10.47 2.07
CA LYS A 111 -28.98 10.88 2.34
C LYS A 111 -28.54 10.48 3.74
N SER A 112 -27.30 10.02 3.89
CA SER A 112 -26.70 9.71 5.18
C SER A 112 -26.94 10.82 6.20
N LYS A 113 -27.48 10.45 7.37
CA LYS A 113 -27.75 11.36 8.49
C LYS A 113 -26.43 11.89 9.02
N VAL A 114 -26.45 13.13 9.51
CA VAL A 114 -25.40 13.65 10.38
C VAL A 114 -25.61 13.01 11.75
N LEU A 115 -24.58 12.36 12.28
CA LEU A 115 -24.67 11.58 13.51
C LEU A 115 -23.92 12.28 14.64
N LYS A 116 -24.43 12.17 15.88
CA LYS A 116 -23.60 12.43 17.07
C LYS A 116 -22.82 11.18 17.45
N PHE A 117 -21.75 11.34 18.21
CA PHE A 117 -20.91 10.20 18.61
C PHE A 117 -21.71 9.12 19.36
N GLU A 118 -22.43 9.49 20.42
CA GLU A 118 -23.21 8.53 21.25
C GLU A 118 -24.65 8.97 21.51
N THR A 119 -25.04 10.18 21.15
CA THR A 119 -26.36 10.71 21.49
C THR A 119 -27.42 10.25 20.48
N GLY A 120 -28.49 9.63 20.98
CA GLY A 120 -29.64 9.19 20.21
C GLY A 120 -29.59 7.71 19.81
N GLU A 121 -30.73 7.18 19.37
CA GLU A 121 -30.90 5.77 18.98
C GLU A 121 -30.03 5.39 17.76
N PHE A 122 -29.88 6.32 16.81
CA PHE A 122 -29.03 6.18 15.63
C PHE A 122 -27.83 7.13 15.75
N SER A 123 -26.80 6.70 16.48
CA SER A 123 -25.55 7.42 16.70
C SER A 123 -24.39 6.80 15.90
N PHE A 124 -23.24 7.48 15.83
CA PHE A 124 -22.06 6.90 15.22
C PHE A 124 -21.60 5.64 15.96
N SER A 125 -21.67 5.64 17.30
CA SER A 125 -21.34 4.46 18.11
C SER A 125 -22.28 3.28 17.84
N SER A 126 -23.58 3.51 17.65
CA SER A 126 -24.51 2.42 17.28
C SER A 126 -24.25 1.90 15.87
N LEU A 127 -23.88 2.78 14.92
CA LEU A 127 -23.49 2.39 13.57
C LEU A 127 -22.23 1.51 13.59
N VAL A 128 -21.21 1.92 14.35
CA VAL A 128 -19.97 1.16 14.47
C VAL A 128 -20.20 -0.21 15.10
N LYS A 129 -21.03 -0.28 16.15
CA LYS A 129 -21.42 -1.57 16.76
C LYS A 129 -22.12 -2.48 15.76
N LYS A 130 -23.05 -1.93 14.95
CA LYS A 130 -23.82 -2.69 13.95
C LYS A 130 -22.95 -3.25 12.82
N TYR A 131 -21.92 -2.51 12.37
CA TYR A 131 -21.17 -2.87 11.13
C TYR A 131 -19.69 -3.24 11.31
N SER A 132 -19.09 -2.98 12.48
CA SER A 132 -17.66 -3.22 12.76
C SER A 132 -17.38 -4.28 13.83
N GLY A 133 -18.41 -4.71 14.56
CA GLY A 133 -18.29 -5.62 15.70
C GLY A 133 -17.73 -4.93 16.95
N ASP A 134 -16.87 -5.64 17.68
CA ASP A 134 -16.35 -5.24 19.00
C ASP A 134 -15.13 -4.28 18.94
N ILE A 135 -15.03 -3.46 17.89
CA ILE A 135 -14.02 -2.40 17.87
C ILE A 135 -14.56 -1.15 18.59
N PRO A 136 -13.73 -0.47 19.40
CA PRO A 136 -14.10 0.81 19.99
C PRO A 136 -14.53 1.83 18.92
N PRO A 137 -15.72 2.45 19.02
CA PRO A 137 -16.20 3.46 18.07
C PRO A 137 -15.22 4.60 17.84
N ARG A 138 -14.52 5.02 18.89
CA ARG A 138 -13.50 6.05 18.81
C ARG A 138 -12.39 5.69 17.82
N ALA A 139 -11.93 4.44 17.83
CA ALA A 139 -10.84 3.99 16.98
C ALA A 139 -11.22 3.92 15.49
N ILE A 140 -12.50 3.68 15.17
CA ILE A 140 -13.02 3.78 13.79
C ILE A 140 -13.18 5.24 13.39
N LEU A 141 -13.67 6.08 14.30
CA LEU A 141 -13.81 7.50 13.99
C LEU A 141 -12.47 8.15 13.66
N ASP A 142 -11.47 7.97 14.53
CA ASP A 142 -10.15 8.56 14.33
C ASP A 142 -9.54 8.09 12.99
N GLU A 143 -9.81 6.83 12.60
CA GLU A 143 -9.39 6.30 11.30
C GLU A 143 -10.13 6.95 10.13
N LEU A 144 -11.46 7.10 10.22
CA LEU A 144 -12.27 7.74 9.18
C LEU A 144 -11.94 9.23 9.03
N GLU A 145 -11.62 9.93 10.11
CA GLU A 145 -11.11 11.31 10.11
C GLU A 145 -9.72 11.37 9.46
N ARG A 146 -8.82 10.45 9.85
CA ARG A 146 -7.45 10.34 9.28
C ARG A 146 -7.47 10.14 7.77
N VAL A 147 -8.41 9.36 7.24
CA VAL A 147 -8.56 9.12 5.78
C VAL A 147 -9.47 10.14 5.08
N GLY A 148 -10.02 11.13 5.81
CA GLY A 148 -10.82 12.21 5.26
C GLY A 148 -12.21 11.79 4.76
N VAL A 149 -12.74 10.67 5.25
CA VAL A 149 -14.07 10.17 4.85
C VAL A 149 -15.18 10.83 5.67
N VAL A 150 -14.88 11.22 6.91
CA VAL A 150 -15.79 11.92 7.81
C VAL A 150 -15.11 13.16 8.37
N GLU A 151 -15.94 14.09 8.83
CA GLU A 151 -15.50 15.27 9.56
C GLU A 151 -16.41 15.45 10.77
N ARG A 152 -15.79 15.86 11.88
CA ARG A 152 -16.48 16.26 13.10
C ARG A 152 -16.43 17.77 13.22
N ASP A 153 -17.59 18.40 13.41
CA ASP A 153 -17.68 19.84 13.66
C ASP A 153 -17.43 20.19 15.14
N ASP A 154 -17.30 21.48 15.44
CA ASP A 154 -17.06 22.01 16.80
C ASP A 154 -18.18 21.66 17.79
N LYS A 155 -19.36 21.28 17.29
CA LYS A 155 -20.53 20.89 18.07
C LYS A 155 -20.62 19.37 18.27
N GLY A 156 -19.63 18.62 17.78
CA GLY A 156 -19.53 17.16 17.91
C GLY A 156 -20.41 16.36 16.95
N PHE A 157 -20.95 16.99 15.90
CA PHE A 157 -21.66 16.31 14.84
C PHE A 157 -20.68 15.76 13.80
N ILE A 158 -20.88 14.50 13.44
CA ILE A 158 -20.05 13.75 12.51
C ILE A 158 -20.83 13.66 11.20
N ARG A 159 -20.27 14.25 10.15
CA ARG A 159 -20.83 14.21 8.80
C ARG A 159 -19.99 13.34 7.90
N LEU A 160 -20.68 12.57 7.06
CA LEU A 160 -20.05 11.82 5.98
C LEU A 160 -19.71 12.78 4.83
N LEU A 161 -18.42 12.94 4.53
CA LEU A 161 -17.96 13.78 3.42
C LEU A 161 -18.01 13.05 2.08
N SER A 162 -17.83 11.73 2.11
CA SER A 162 -17.84 10.87 0.92
C SER A 162 -18.85 9.73 1.08
N ARG A 163 -19.80 9.64 0.14
CA ARG A 163 -20.85 8.59 0.08
C ARG A 163 -20.35 7.19 -0.27
N ALA A 164 -19.06 7.05 -0.44
CA ALA A 164 -18.42 5.76 -0.32
C ALA A 164 -17.16 5.95 0.52
N TYR A 165 -16.75 4.88 1.19
CA TYR A 165 -15.38 4.76 1.63
C TYR A 165 -14.54 4.66 0.35
N ILE A 166 -14.24 5.83 -0.21
CA ILE A 166 -13.44 6.00 -1.41
C ILE A 166 -12.09 6.47 -0.88
N PRO A 167 -11.14 5.56 -0.60
CA PRO A 167 -9.74 5.95 -0.77
C PRO A 167 -9.67 6.45 -2.21
N LYS A 168 -9.32 7.72 -2.49
CA LYS A 168 -9.34 8.33 -3.84
C LYS A 168 -9.15 7.24 -4.92
N SER A 169 -10.23 6.72 -5.51
CA SER A 169 -10.26 5.32 -5.96
C SER A 169 -9.21 5.00 -7.01
N GLY A 170 -8.87 5.98 -7.85
CA GLY A 170 -7.82 5.81 -8.83
C GLY A 170 -6.38 5.90 -8.31
N ILE A 171 -6.07 6.59 -7.21
CA ILE A 171 -4.66 6.71 -6.77
C ILE A 171 -4.23 5.53 -5.90
N ASN A 172 -5.12 5.04 -5.02
CA ASN A 172 -4.78 3.94 -4.12
C ASN A 172 -4.69 2.62 -4.89
N GLU A 173 -5.63 2.36 -5.80
CA GLU A 173 -5.56 1.23 -6.73
C GLU A 173 -4.32 1.31 -7.62
N LYS A 174 -3.97 2.50 -8.13
CA LYS A 174 -2.71 2.69 -8.88
C LYS A 174 -1.45 2.51 -8.02
N ILE A 175 -1.50 2.84 -6.73
CA ILE A 175 -0.39 2.60 -5.79
C ILE A 175 -0.30 1.10 -5.45
N GLU A 176 -1.43 0.41 -5.34
CA GLU A 176 -1.48 -1.04 -5.16
C GLU A 176 -0.93 -1.77 -6.39
N TYR A 177 -1.37 -1.39 -7.60
CA TYR A 177 -0.79 -1.87 -8.85
C TYR A 177 0.68 -1.51 -9.00
N LEU A 178 1.11 -0.31 -8.58
CA LEU A 178 2.55 0.01 -8.51
C LEU A 178 3.31 -1.04 -7.69
N GLY A 179 2.79 -1.43 -6.53
CA GLY A 179 3.40 -2.47 -5.70
C GLY A 179 3.44 -3.83 -6.41
N THR A 180 2.30 -4.29 -6.91
CA THR A 180 2.14 -5.61 -7.55
C THR A 180 2.95 -5.71 -8.84
N ASP A 181 2.84 -4.72 -9.74
CA ASP A 181 3.43 -4.75 -11.08
C ASP A 181 4.96 -4.60 -11.01
N VAL A 182 5.45 -3.65 -10.21
CA VAL A 182 6.90 -3.44 -10.05
C VAL A 182 7.54 -4.64 -9.37
N ALA A 183 6.90 -5.22 -8.35
CA ALA A 183 7.40 -6.43 -7.71
C ALA A 183 7.44 -7.61 -8.69
N ALA A 184 6.37 -7.85 -9.46
CA ALA A 184 6.32 -8.93 -10.45
C ALA A 184 7.38 -8.77 -11.55
N LEU A 185 7.61 -7.54 -12.02
CA LEU A 185 8.65 -7.26 -13.01
C LEU A 185 10.05 -7.51 -12.45
N LEU A 186 10.34 -7.04 -11.23
CA LEU A 186 11.62 -7.26 -10.58
C LEU A 186 11.87 -8.76 -10.32
N TYR A 187 10.85 -9.48 -9.85
CA TYR A 187 10.92 -10.94 -9.66
C TYR A 187 11.20 -11.68 -10.96
N THR A 188 10.54 -11.27 -12.05
CA THR A 188 10.79 -11.82 -13.39
C THR A 188 12.22 -11.60 -13.85
N MET A 189 12.74 -10.37 -13.68
CA MET A 189 14.12 -10.04 -14.03
C MET A 189 15.13 -10.80 -13.18
N ASP A 190 14.91 -10.86 -11.86
CA ASP A 190 15.77 -11.58 -10.91
C ASP A 190 15.91 -13.05 -11.30
N ARG A 191 14.78 -13.75 -11.49
CA ARG A 191 14.75 -15.13 -11.96
C ARG A 191 15.48 -15.31 -13.30
N ASN A 192 15.20 -14.44 -14.26
CA ASN A 192 15.79 -14.53 -15.59
C ASN A 192 17.32 -14.28 -15.60
N ILE A 193 17.83 -13.56 -14.61
CA ILE A 193 19.26 -13.26 -14.43
C ILE A 193 19.96 -14.36 -13.64
N TYR A 194 19.39 -14.84 -12.53
CA TYR A 194 20.11 -15.65 -11.54
C TYR A 194 19.69 -17.12 -11.47
N GLU A 195 18.50 -17.51 -11.92
CA GLU A 195 18.05 -18.91 -11.87
C GLU A 195 18.38 -19.67 -13.15
N GLU A 196 19.67 -19.97 -13.37
CA GLU A 196 20.18 -20.61 -14.61
C GLU A 196 19.53 -21.96 -14.94
N ASN A 197 19.12 -22.72 -13.92
CA ASN A 197 18.57 -24.07 -14.06
C ASN A 197 17.03 -24.11 -14.22
N LYS A 198 16.36 -22.96 -14.26
CA LYS A 198 14.90 -22.90 -14.45
C LYS A 198 14.55 -22.30 -15.81
N SER A 199 13.38 -22.66 -16.32
CA SER A 199 12.83 -21.98 -17.49
C SER A 199 12.66 -20.49 -17.19
N LYS A 200 13.15 -19.68 -18.13
CA LYS A 200 13.02 -18.22 -18.08
C LYS A 200 11.57 -17.82 -18.27
N PHE A 201 11.16 -16.81 -17.52
CA PHE A 201 9.87 -16.17 -17.72
C PHE A 201 9.91 -15.27 -18.94
N PHE A 202 8.76 -15.16 -19.60
CA PHE A 202 8.60 -14.27 -20.74
C PHE A 202 8.83 -12.82 -20.30
N GLN A 203 9.82 -12.18 -20.90
CA GLN A 203 10.15 -10.77 -20.67
C GLN A 203 10.43 -10.12 -22.02
N ARG A 204 9.56 -9.21 -22.46
CA ARG A 204 9.70 -8.49 -23.73
C ARG A 204 9.88 -7.00 -23.47
N LYS A 205 10.90 -6.41 -24.08
CA LYS A 205 11.11 -4.96 -24.15
C LYS A 205 11.09 -4.55 -25.62
N VAL A 206 10.28 -3.55 -25.94
CA VAL A 206 10.25 -2.94 -27.28
C VAL A 206 10.79 -1.52 -27.14
N TYR A 207 11.68 -1.12 -28.04
CA TYR A 207 12.28 0.21 -28.06
C TYR A 207 12.42 0.67 -29.51
N TYR A 208 11.88 1.85 -29.80
CA TYR A 208 12.03 2.55 -31.09
C TYR A 208 12.62 3.93 -30.79
N ASP A 209 13.76 4.26 -31.39
CA ASP A 209 14.45 5.55 -31.23
C ASP A 209 14.29 6.50 -32.42
N ASN A 210 13.47 6.12 -33.41
CA ASN A 210 13.26 6.90 -34.64
C ASN A 210 11.77 7.00 -35.00
N LEU A 211 10.94 7.44 -34.05
CA LEU A 211 9.54 7.74 -34.33
C LEU A 211 9.43 9.10 -35.06
N PRO A 212 8.80 9.17 -36.25
CA PRO A 212 8.56 10.44 -36.93
C PRO A 212 7.75 11.40 -36.05
N VAL A 213 8.08 12.70 -36.07
CA VAL A 213 7.43 13.70 -35.20
C VAL A 213 5.94 13.83 -35.53
N GLU A 214 5.58 13.60 -36.79
CA GLU A 214 4.24 13.72 -37.34
C GLU A 214 3.27 12.69 -36.72
N VAL A 215 3.76 11.52 -36.32
CA VAL A 215 2.93 10.45 -35.73
C VAL A 215 2.80 10.56 -34.20
N ILE A 216 3.58 11.41 -33.53
CA ILE A 216 3.59 11.52 -32.06
C ILE A 216 2.21 11.91 -31.53
N GLY A 217 1.52 12.86 -32.19
CA GLY A 217 0.21 13.33 -31.73
C GLY A 217 -0.88 12.26 -31.80
N GLU A 218 -0.86 11.43 -32.85
CA GLU A 218 -1.78 10.30 -33.00
C GLU A 218 -1.44 9.18 -32.00
N LEU A 219 -0.15 8.86 -31.87
CA LEU A 219 0.35 7.85 -30.94
C LEU A 219 -0.02 8.19 -29.48
N GLN A 220 0.11 9.45 -29.06
CA GLN A 220 -0.29 9.88 -27.73
C GLN A 220 -1.79 9.68 -27.47
N LYS A 221 -2.65 9.96 -28.47
CA LYS A 221 -4.10 9.71 -28.36
C LYS A 221 -4.40 8.22 -28.26
N MET A 222 -3.72 7.38 -29.05
CA MET A 222 -3.86 5.92 -29.00
C MET A 222 -3.43 5.37 -27.64
N ILE A 223 -2.26 5.79 -27.14
CA ILE A 223 -1.76 5.38 -25.83
C ILE A 223 -2.74 5.82 -24.75
N ALA A 224 -3.16 7.08 -24.72
CA ALA A 224 -4.09 7.59 -23.71
C ALA A 224 -5.43 6.82 -23.68
N LYS A 225 -5.91 6.37 -24.85
CA LYS A 225 -7.12 5.54 -24.95
C LYS A 225 -6.95 4.13 -24.38
N ASN A 226 -5.76 3.53 -24.53
CA ASN A 226 -5.53 2.11 -24.23
C ASN A 226 -4.63 1.88 -22.99
N SER A 227 -4.25 2.93 -22.25
CA SER A 227 -3.27 2.83 -21.13
C SER A 227 -3.78 2.11 -19.87
N GLN A 228 -5.03 1.66 -19.85
CA GLN A 228 -5.67 1.03 -18.68
C GLN A 228 -6.38 -0.30 -19.02
N GLU A 229 -6.23 -0.81 -20.24
CA GLU A 229 -6.57 -2.20 -20.58
C GLU A 229 -5.36 -3.11 -20.32
#